data_AF-V5A845-F1
#
_entry.id   AF-V5A845-F1
#
_cell.length_a   1.000
_cell.length_b   1.000
_cell.length_c   1.000
_cell.angle_alpha   90.00
_cell.angle_beta   90.00
_cell.angle_gamma   90.00
#
_symmetry.space_group_name_H-M   'P 1'
#
loop_
_entity.id
_entity.type
_entity.pdbx_description
1 polymer ?
#
loop_
_entity_poly.entity_id
_entity_poly.type
_entity_poly.pdbx_seq_one_letter_code
_entity_poly.pdbx_strand_id
1 'polypeptide(L)' 'MRPNIDVSHTLNGRVKDYAKQQDRDLTEAYGEIIEAGLEAVEHPNES' A
#
# COMPACT_ATOMS: atom_id res chain seq x y z
N MET A 1 -12.02 0.30 1.44
CA MET A 1 -12.18 -1.16 1.70
C MET A 1 -11.45 -1.51 3.01
N ARG A 2 -11.94 -2.43 3.86
CA ARG A 2 -11.14 -2.99 4.97
C ARG A 2 -10.59 -4.34 4.52
N PRO A 3 -9.33 -4.45 4.10
CA PRO A 3 -8.74 -5.75 3.89
C PRO A 3 -8.66 -6.48 5.24
N ASN A 4 -8.88 -7.80 5.26
CA ASN A 4 -8.96 -8.62 6.49
C ASN A 4 -7.57 -8.89 7.10
N ILE A 5 -6.76 -7.84 7.15
CA ILE A 5 -5.37 -7.82 7.59
C ILE A 5 -5.24 -6.71 8.63
N ASP A 6 -4.67 -7.07 9.77
CA ASP A 6 -4.35 -6.11 10.81
C ASP A 6 -3.07 -5.37 10.40
N VAL A 7 -3.16 -4.05 10.26
CA VAL A 7 -2.03 -3.18 9.94
C VAL A 7 -1.80 -2.24 11.11
N SER A 8 -0.53 -2.08 11.50
CA SER A 8 -0.19 -1.16 12.59
C SER A 8 -0.72 0.25 12.32
N HIS A 9 -1.09 0.96 13.40
CA HIS A 9 -1.57 2.34 13.29
C HIS A 9 -0.59 3.24 12.51
N THR A 10 0.71 3.04 12.74
CA THR A 10 1.79 3.75 12.04
C THR A 10 1.80 3.48 10.54
N LEU A 11 1.64 2.22 10.11
CA LEU A 11 1.59 1.87 8.69
C LEU A 11 0.35 2.46 8.02
N ASN A 12 -0.81 2.39 8.68
CA ASN A 12 -2.04 3.01 8.18
C ASN A 12 -1.90 4.54 8.07
N GLY A 13 -1.19 5.19 8.99
CA GLY A 13 -0.83 6.61 8.88
C GLY A 13 -0.05 6.91 7.61
N ARG A 14 1.02 6.13 7.33
CA ARG A 14 1.84 6.28 6.12
C ARG A 14 1.03 6.08 4.83
N VAL A 15 0.12 5.10 4.80
CA VAL A 15 -0.73 4.87 3.63
C VAL A 15 -1.69 6.05 3.40
N LYS A 16 -2.22 6.67 4.46
CA LYS A 16 -3.05 7.88 4.34
C LYS A 16 -2.25 9.07 3.80
N ASP A 17 -1.01 9.24 4.28
CA ASP A 17 -0.15 10.31 3.81
C ASP A 17 0.20 10.13 2.33
N TYR A 18 0.44 8.89 1.91
CA TYR A 18 0.64 8.54 0.49
C TYR A 18 -0.61 8.84 -0.35
N ALA A 19 -1.79 8.35 0.07
CA ALA A 19 -3.05 8.57 -0.62
C ALA A 19 -3.34 10.07 -0.82
N LYS A 20 -3.09 10.89 0.21
CA LYS A 20 -3.25 12.34 0.15
C LYS A 20 -2.26 13.01 -0.82
N GLN A 21 -1.02 12.54 -0.86
CA GLN A 21 0.00 13.08 -1.77
C GLN A 21 -0.29 12.75 -3.24
N GLN A 22 -0.87 11.59 -3.51
CA GLN A 22 -1.19 11.13 -4.86
C GLN A 22 -2.62 11.47 -5.30
N ASP A 23 -3.40 12.17 -4.46
CA ASP A 23 -4.83 12.47 -4.66
C ASP A 23 -5.67 11.21 -4.99
N ARG A 24 -5.41 10.13 -4.23
CA ARG A 24 -6.08 8.83 -4.39
C ARG A 24 -6.94 8.49 -3.20
N ASP A 25 -7.92 7.61 -3.42
CA ASP A 25 -8.66 7.04 -2.31
C ASP A 25 -7.77 6.06 -1.52
N LEU A 26 -8.18 5.78 -0.28
CA LEU A 26 -7.40 4.91 0.59
C LEU A 26 -7.35 3.47 0.05
N THR A 27 -8.38 3.02 -0.68
CA THR A 27 -8.45 1.67 -1.25
C THR A 27 -7.44 1.50 -2.39
N GLU A 28 -7.39 2.44 -3.32
CA GLU A 28 -6.43 2.52 -4.42
C GLU A 28 -5.00 2.58 -3.89
N ALA A 29 -4.75 3.42 -2.87
CA ALA A 29 -3.45 3.50 -2.22
C ALA A 29 -3.01 2.17 -1.60
N TYR A 30 -3.90 1.46 -0.91
CA TYR A 30 -3.59 0.12 -0.40
C TYR A 30 -3.33 -0.88 -1.53
N GLY A 31 -4.15 -0.87 -2.59
CA GLY A 31 -3.98 -1.76 -3.74
C GLY A 31 -2.61 -1.59 -4.36
N GLU A 32 -2.25 -0.37 -4.73
CA GLU A 32 -0.98 -0.04 -5.37
C GLU A 32 0.24 -0.43 -4.51
N ILE A 33 0.20 -0.10 -3.21
CA ILE A 33 1.30 -0.44 -2.29
C ILE A 33 1.44 -1.97 -2.15
N ILE A 34 0.32 -2.70 -2.07
CA ILE A 34 0.34 -4.16 -1.92
C ILE A 34 0.82 -4.83 -3.20
N GLU A 35 0.34 -4.38 -4.37
CA GLU A 35 0.74 -4.93 -5.67
C GLU A 35 2.23 -4.67 -5.95
N ALA A 36 2.72 -3.44 -5.76
CA ALA A 36 4.13 -3.12 -5.90
C ALA A 36 5.00 -3.89 -4.89
N GLY A 37 4.51 -4.07 -3.67
CA GLY A 37 5.18 -4.88 -2.66
C GLY A 37 5.23 -6.37 -3.02
N LEU A 38 4.17 -6.90 -3.63
CA LEU A 38 4.10 -8.29 -4.08
C LEU A 38 5.05 -8.52 -5.26
N GLU A 39 5.03 -7.63 -6.26
CA GLU A 39 5.94 -7.67 -7.41
C GLU A 39 7.40 -7.66 -6.97
N ALA A 40 7.77 -6.80 -6.02
CA ALA A 40 9.13 -6.75 -5.47
C ALA A 40 9.55 -8.03 -4.72
N VAL A 41 8.60 -8.76 -4.12
CA VAL A 41 8.86 -10.03 -3.43
C VAL A 41 8.92 -11.20 -4.41
N GLU A 42 8.07 -11.21 -5.44
CA GLU A 42 8.02 -12.25 -6.47
C GLU A 42 9.20 -12.15 -7.46
N HIS A 43 9.63 -10.92 -7.76
CA HIS A 43 10.68 -10.60 -8.72
C HIS A 43 11.85 -9.83 -8.08
N PRO A 44 12.54 -10.38 -7.06
CA PRO A 44 13.52 -9.63 -6.26
C PRO A 44 14.78 -9.19 -7.01
N ASN A 45 14.98 -9.65 -8.27
CA ASN A 45 16.15 -9.36 -9.10
C ASN A 45 15.79 -8.59 -10.39
N GLU A 46 14.53 -8.19 -10.57
CA GLU A 46 14.11 -7.36 -11.70
C GLU A 46 13.83 -5.96 -11.14
N SER A 47 14.66 -4.98 -11.54
CA SER A 47 14.59 -3.58 -11.11
C SER A 47 15.07 -2.67 -12.22
#